data_AF-A0A8J7ME07-F1
#
_entry.id   AF-A0A8J7ME07-F1
#
_cell.length_a   1.000
_cell.length_b   1.000
_cell.length_c   1.000
_cell.angle_alpha   90.00
_cell.angle_beta   90.00
_cell.angle_gamma   90.00
#
_symmetry.space_group_name_H-M   'P 1'
#
loop_
_entity.id
_entity.type
_entity.pdbx_description
1 polymer ?
#
loop_
_entity_poly.entity_id
_entity_poly.type
_entity_poly.pdbx_seq_one_letter_code
_entity_poly.pdbx_strand_id
1 'polypeptide(L)'
;MKILPIIISLMAAGSAGLVCSCGGNEEEEKPVSSQPRSVLVGRVASVNKQGQHVQIRRYGSWRIPFGAIVTSQGDNGRMASLQPSRERLGEYISADIRSGEVEVGDGVYVMQLVDSESEAQSLTPKVAPGFGPVEPMVEEEL
;
A
#
# COMPACT_ATOMS: atom_id res chain seq x y z
N MET A 1 -16.78 51.69 34.62
CA MET A 1 -18.10 51.81 35.28
C MET A 1 -19.14 51.17 34.38
N LYS A 2 -19.90 50.18 34.90
CA LYS A 2 -21.34 49.94 34.64
C LYS A 2 -21.68 49.51 33.18
N ILE A 3 -22.39 48.42 32.87
CA ILE A 3 -23.25 47.46 33.59
C ILE A 3 -23.55 46.31 32.60
N LEU A 4 -23.52 45.05 33.04
CA LEU A 4 -24.40 43.99 32.51
C LEU A 4 -25.83 44.28 33.04
N PRO A 5 -26.97 43.80 32.47
CA PRO A 5 -27.37 42.40 32.71
C PRO A 5 -28.50 41.79 31.80
N ILE A 6 -28.97 40.58 32.17
CA ILE A 6 -30.31 39.96 31.95
C ILE A 6 -30.51 39.26 30.58
N ILE A 7 -30.43 37.92 30.46
CA ILE A 7 -31.41 36.86 30.84
C ILE A 7 -32.77 36.99 30.12
N ILE A 8 -33.03 36.16 29.11
CA ILE A 8 -34.38 35.63 28.83
C ILE A 8 -34.29 34.13 28.51
N SER A 9 -34.85 33.35 29.43
CA SER A 9 -35.23 31.95 29.32
C SER A 9 -36.44 31.80 28.40
N LEU A 10 -36.51 30.74 27.59
CA LEU A 10 -37.78 30.05 27.36
C LEU A 10 -37.59 28.61 26.86
N MET A 11 -37.95 27.65 27.71
CA MET A 11 -38.29 26.29 27.35
C MET A 11 -39.45 26.26 26.34
N ALA A 12 -39.35 25.43 25.31
CA ALA A 12 -40.51 24.92 24.60
C ALA A 12 -40.41 23.40 24.53
N ALA A 13 -41.37 22.77 25.20
CA ALA A 13 -41.63 21.35 25.23
C ALA A 13 -41.96 20.80 23.83
N GLY A 14 -41.47 19.60 23.54
CA GLY A 14 -41.72 18.91 22.28
C GLY A 14 -41.45 17.42 22.40
N SER A 15 -42.26 16.72 23.20
CA SER A 15 -42.21 15.25 23.33
C SER A 15 -43.50 14.63 22.79
N ALA A 16 -43.48 14.21 21.52
CA ALA A 16 -44.36 13.19 20.96
C ALA A 16 -43.87 12.79 19.55
N GLY A 17 -43.07 11.74 19.47
CA GLY A 17 -42.64 11.14 18.22
C GLY A 17 -42.52 9.63 18.38
N LEU A 18 -43.64 8.92 18.22
CA LEU A 18 -43.66 7.47 18.02
C LEU A 18 -42.99 7.17 16.68
N VAL A 19 -41.72 6.77 16.71
CA VAL A 19 -41.01 6.29 15.53
C VAL A 19 -41.32 4.80 15.31
N CYS A 20 -41.90 4.52 14.15
CA CYS A 20 -42.15 3.18 13.64
C CYS A 20 -40.84 2.37 13.59
N SER A 21 -40.85 1.21 14.23
CA SER A 21 -39.80 0.21 14.11
C SER A 21 -39.92 -0.48 12.74
N CYS A 22 -39.09 -0.05 11.78
CA CYS A 22 -38.81 -0.85 10.59
C CYS A 22 -37.53 -1.64 10.89
N GLY A 23 -37.70 -2.91 11.26
CA GLY A 23 -36.60 -3.86 11.33
C GLY A 23 -36.12 -4.20 9.91
N GLY A 24 -35.20 -3.38 9.39
CA GLY A 24 -34.37 -3.72 8.25
C GLY A 24 -33.21 -4.56 8.75
N ASN A 25 -33.12 -5.81 8.30
CA ASN A 25 -31.90 -6.60 8.42
C ASN A 25 -30.89 -5.98 7.46
N GLU A 26 -30.11 -5.01 7.95
CA GLU A 26 -28.89 -4.58 7.31
C GLU A 26 -27.84 -5.66 7.63
N GLU A 27 -27.52 -6.48 6.63
CA GLU A 27 -26.28 -7.23 6.63
C GLU A 27 -25.16 -6.19 6.71
N GLU A 28 -24.58 -6.02 7.89
CA GLU A 28 -23.38 -5.22 8.09
C GLU A 28 -22.28 -5.81 7.20
N GLU A 29 -22.05 -5.20 6.03
CA GLU A 29 -20.81 -5.37 5.29
C GLU A 29 -19.68 -4.97 6.22
N LYS A 30 -19.01 -5.96 6.82
CA LYS A 30 -17.83 -5.71 7.64
C LYS A 30 -16.82 -4.96 6.78
N PRO A 31 -16.34 -3.78 7.22
CA PRO A 31 -15.40 -3.00 6.43
C PRO A 31 -14.14 -3.82 6.23
N VAL A 32 -13.84 -4.16 4.98
CA VAL A 32 -12.56 -4.75 4.59
C VAL A 32 -11.49 -3.72 4.92
N SER A 33 -10.78 -3.94 6.02
CA SER A 33 -9.67 -3.09 6.42
C SER A 33 -8.55 -3.28 5.40
N SER A 34 -8.31 -2.30 4.53
CA SER A 34 -7.13 -2.28 3.68
C SER A 34 -5.98 -1.66 4.48
N GLN A 35 -4.91 -2.44 4.70
CA GLN A 35 -3.71 -1.93 5.35
C GLN A 35 -2.73 -1.43 4.28
N PRO A 36 -2.11 -0.26 4.47
CA PRO A 36 -1.09 0.23 3.54
C PRO A 36 0.17 -0.64 3.65
N ARG A 37 0.60 -1.20 2.52
CA ARG A 37 1.83 -1.99 2.38
C ARG A 37 2.83 -1.29 1.48
N SER A 38 4.08 -1.25 1.94
CA SER A 38 5.21 -0.78 1.12
C SER A 38 5.70 -1.90 0.21
N VAL A 39 5.83 -1.62 -1.10
CA VAL A 39 6.29 -2.58 -2.11
C VAL A 39 7.56 -2.05 -2.79
N LEU A 40 8.62 -2.86 -2.80
CA LEU A 40 9.87 -2.55 -3.49
C LEU A 40 9.68 -2.73 -5.01
N VAL A 41 9.86 -1.66 -5.77
CA VAL A 41 9.59 -1.61 -7.22
C VAL A 41 10.83 -1.37 -8.06
N GLY A 42 11.96 -1.06 -7.45
CA GLY A 42 13.22 -0.83 -8.14
C GLY A 42 14.33 -0.34 -7.23
N ARG A 43 15.42 0.10 -7.84
CA ARG A 43 16.54 0.78 -7.18
C ARG A 43 17.03 1.97 -7.98
N VAL A 44 17.59 2.95 -7.30
CA VAL A 44 18.27 4.09 -7.94
C VAL A 44 19.54 3.58 -8.62
N ALA A 45 19.61 3.77 -9.94
CA ALA A 45 20.76 3.35 -10.76
C ALA A 45 21.73 4.50 -11.03
N SER A 46 21.24 5.73 -11.13
CA SER A 46 22.06 6.93 -11.30
C SER A 46 21.36 8.15 -10.71
N VAL A 47 22.14 9.14 -10.30
CA VAL A 47 21.66 10.40 -9.71
C VAL A 47 22.34 11.56 -10.40
N ASN A 48 21.54 12.50 -10.93
CA ASN A 48 22.00 13.79 -11.39
C ASN A 48 21.55 14.87 -10.40
N LYS A 49 22.44 15.21 -9.46
CA LYS A 49 22.15 16.20 -8.40
C LYS A 49 21.91 17.61 -8.96
N GLN A 50 22.62 17.99 -10.02
CA GLN A 50 22.48 19.31 -10.63
C GLN A 50 21.13 19.46 -11.34
N GLY A 51 20.71 18.40 -12.06
CA GLY A 51 19.44 18.36 -12.79
C GLY A 51 18.26 17.87 -11.96
N GLN A 52 18.43 17.63 -10.65
CA GLN A 52 17.41 17.13 -9.72
C GLN A 52 16.61 15.94 -10.27
N HIS A 53 17.29 14.98 -10.92
CA HIS A 53 16.66 13.79 -11.46
C HIS A 53 17.50 12.53 -11.21
N VAL A 54 16.84 11.39 -11.25
CA VAL A 54 17.43 10.06 -11.08
C VAL A 54 16.96 9.12 -12.16
N GLN A 55 17.73 8.05 -12.38
CA GLN A 55 17.24 6.89 -13.11
C GLN A 55 16.97 5.76 -12.13
N ILE A 56 15.77 5.20 -12.20
CA ILE A 56 15.33 4.06 -11.40
C ILE A 56 15.40 2.82 -12.28
N ARG A 57 16.19 1.82 -11.90
CA ARG A 57 16.11 0.49 -12.49
C ARG A 57 14.92 -0.24 -11.87
N ARG A 58 13.89 -0.50 -12.67
CA ARG A 58 12.65 -1.16 -12.20
C ARG A 58 12.85 -2.66 -12.00
N TYR A 59 12.07 -3.22 -11.08
CA TYR A 59 11.86 -4.64 -10.93
C TYR A 59 10.55 -5.04 -11.61
N GLY A 60 10.65 -5.86 -12.67
CA GLY A 60 9.47 -6.31 -13.41
C GLY A 60 8.67 -5.17 -14.03
N SER A 61 7.37 -5.37 -14.22
CA SER A 61 6.48 -4.42 -14.89
C SER A 61 6.27 -3.14 -14.07
N TRP A 62 6.47 -1.99 -14.69
CA TRP A 62 6.19 -0.70 -14.07
C TRP A 62 4.70 -0.33 -14.24
N ARG A 63 3.90 -0.61 -13.22
CA ARG A 63 2.45 -0.31 -13.17
C ARG A 63 2.10 0.97 -12.39
N ILE A 64 3.10 1.74 -11.99
CA ILE A 64 2.90 2.95 -11.20
C ILE A 64 2.40 4.06 -12.14
N PRO A 65 1.26 4.71 -11.82
CA PRO A 65 0.71 5.79 -12.63
C PRO A 65 1.70 6.96 -12.75
N PHE A 66 1.66 7.66 -13.89
CA PHE A 66 2.43 8.88 -14.06
C PHE A 66 1.94 9.95 -13.08
N GLY A 67 2.89 10.67 -12.49
CA GLY A 67 2.60 11.68 -11.48
C GLY A 67 2.39 11.14 -10.07
N ALA A 68 2.38 9.83 -9.87
CA ALA A 68 2.46 9.24 -8.54
C ALA A 68 3.80 9.59 -7.86
N ILE A 69 3.79 9.63 -6.54
CA ILE A 69 5.01 9.77 -5.74
C ILE A 69 5.48 8.37 -5.33
N VAL A 70 6.78 8.14 -5.47
CA VAL A 70 7.48 6.96 -4.98
C VAL A 70 8.55 7.42 -3.99
N THR A 71 8.94 6.54 -3.07
CA THR A 71 9.89 6.90 -2.01
C THR A 71 11.18 6.11 -2.19
N SER A 72 12.32 6.79 -2.26
CA SER A 72 13.60 6.10 -2.09
C SER A 72 13.91 5.94 -0.60
N GLN A 73 14.55 4.83 -0.26
CA GLN A 73 15.08 4.54 1.07
C GLN A 73 16.52 4.02 0.91
N GLY A 74 17.46 4.75 1.47
CA GLY A 74 18.86 4.38 1.57
C GLY A 74 19.21 3.83 2.95
N ASP A 75 20.47 3.47 3.11
CA ASP A 75 20.98 3.08 4.42
C ASP A 75 20.90 4.27 5.41
N ASN A 76 20.94 3.97 6.71
CA ASN A 76 20.87 4.96 7.79
C ASN A 76 19.58 5.80 7.85
N GLY A 77 18.49 5.32 7.23
CA GLY A 77 17.18 5.99 7.27
C GLY A 77 17.06 7.19 6.33
N ARG A 78 18.00 7.35 5.37
CA ARG A 78 17.88 8.36 4.33
C ARG A 78 16.65 8.08 3.46
N MET A 79 15.86 9.11 3.19
CA MET A 79 14.66 9.01 2.36
C MET A 79 14.55 10.20 1.41
N ALA A 80 14.00 9.96 0.22
CA ALA A 80 13.62 11.01 -0.72
C ALA A 80 12.28 10.71 -1.39
N SER A 81 11.58 11.78 -1.77
CA SER A 81 10.36 11.74 -2.57
C SER A 81 10.73 11.89 -4.03
N LEU A 82 10.30 10.95 -4.86
CA LEU A 82 10.58 10.91 -6.30
C LEU A 82 9.28 10.92 -7.09
N GLN A 83 9.26 11.62 -8.22
CA GLN A 83 8.14 11.60 -9.15
C GLN A 83 8.58 11.01 -10.49
N PRO A 84 8.19 9.76 -10.81
CA PRO A 84 8.50 9.11 -12.07
C PRO A 84 7.91 9.87 -13.27
N SER A 85 8.73 10.06 -14.30
CA SER A 85 8.33 10.68 -15.55
C SER A 85 7.79 9.65 -16.56
N ARG A 86 7.41 10.13 -17.75
CA ARG A 86 7.01 9.28 -18.87
C ARG A 86 8.19 8.69 -19.64
N GLU A 87 9.39 9.19 -19.38
CA GLU A 87 10.59 8.82 -20.10
C GLU A 87 11.13 7.49 -19.56
N ARG A 88 11.35 6.55 -20.47
CA ARG A 88 11.79 5.19 -20.15
C ARG A 88 12.77 4.71 -21.19
N LEU A 89 13.78 3.98 -20.75
CA LEU A 89 14.74 3.30 -21.60
C LEU A 89 14.97 1.88 -21.06
N GLY A 90 14.30 0.89 -21.66
CA GLY A 90 14.38 -0.50 -21.22
C GLY A 90 13.88 -0.72 -19.78
N GLU A 91 14.80 -1.03 -18.87
CA GLU A 91 14.54 -1.21 -17.43
C GLU A 91 14.63 0.11 -16.64
N TYR A 92 15.06 1.20 -17.26
CA TYR A 92 15.27 2.46 -16.58
C TYR A 92 14.07 3.38 -16.75
N ILE A 93 13.65 3.97 -15.63
CA ILE A 93 12.60 4.98 -15.53
C ILE A 93 13.26 6.27 -15.05
N SER A 94 13.06 7.38 -15.76
CA SER A 94 13.49 8.69 -15.27
C SER A 94 12.52 9.17 -14.17
N ALA A 95 13.04 9.82 -13.13
CA ALA A 95 12.23 10.42 -12.09
C ALA A 95 12.84 11.73 -11.58
N ASP A 96 12.00 12.70 -11.25
CA ASP A 96 12.40 13.95 -10.62
C ASP A 96 12.56 13.75 -9.11
N ILE A 97 13.58 14.36 -8.52
CA ILE A 97 13.73 14.47 -7.07
C ILE A 97 12.83 15.61 -6.60
N ARG A 98 11.84 15.30 -5.76
CA ARG A 98 10.91 16.29 -5.21
C ARG A 98 11.35 16.80 -3.85
N SER A 99 11.96 15.95 -3.04
CA SER A 99 12.52 16.31 -1.74
C SER A 99 13.45 15.23 -1.21
N GLY A 100 14.27 15.58 -0.23
CA GLY A 100 15.18 14.66 0.45
C GLY A 100 16.47 14.41 -0.33
N GLU A 101 17.24 13.44 0.16
CA GLU A 101 18.53 13.06 -0.42
C GLU A 101 18.44 11.65 -0.98
N VAL A 102 19.05 11.46 -2.15
CA VAL A 102 19.04 10.18 -2.86
C VAL A 102 20.45 9.82 -3.30
N GLU A 103 20.80 8.56 -3.15
CA GLU A 103 22.06 8.00 -3.64
C GLU A 103 21.82 6.77 -4.52
N VAL A 104 22.85 6.43 -5.29
CA VAL A 104 22.86 5.21 -6.10
C VAL A 104 22.77 4.00 -5.18
N GLY A 105 21.87 3.07 -5.50
CA GLY A 105 21.63 1.85 -4.73
C GLY A 105 20.40 1.91 -3.83
N ASP A 106 19.90 3.11 -3.49
CA ASP A 106 18.70 3.29 -2.66
C ASP A 106 17.51 2.50 -3.24
N GLY A 107 16.78 1.81 -2.36
CA GLY A 107 15.58 1.05 -2.73
C GLY A 107 14.41 1.98 -3.01
N VAL A 108 13.65 1.74 -4.07
CA VAL A 108 12.49 2.56 -4.44
C VAL A 108 11.20 1.81 -4.14
N TYR A 109 10.33 2.45 -3.37
CA TYR A 109 9.11 1.85 -2.83
C TYR A 109 7.86 2.63 -3.24
N VAL A 110 6.75 1.91 -3.33
CA VAL A 110 5.41 2.49 -3.44
C VAL A 110 4.52 2.00 -2.32
N MET A 111 3.62 2.86 -1.86
CA MET A 111 2.59 2.46 -0.91
C MET A 111 1.37 1.95 -1.69
N GLN A 112 0.95 0.72 -1.42
CA GLN A 112 -0.24 0.11 -1.98
C GLN A 112 -1.24 -0.17 -0.87
N LEU A 113 -2.51 0.14 -1.10
CA LEU A 113 -3.59 -0.38 -0.28
C LEU A 113 -3.83 -1.81 -0.76
N VAL A 114 -3.62 -2.79 0.13
CA VAL A 114 -3.98 -4.18 -0.14
C VAL A 114 -5.27 -4.48 0.61
N ASP A 115 -6.26 -5.00 -0.11
CA ASP A 115 -7.48 -5.51 0.51
C ASP A 115 -7.14 -6.82 1.24
N SER A 116 -7.54 -6.92 2.51
CA SER A 116 -7.14 -8.00 3.43
C SER A 116 -7.57 -9.42 2.99
N GLU A 117 -8.39 -9.56 1.95
CA GLU A 117 -8.79 -10.87 1.40
C GLU A 117 -7.71 -11.53 0.51
N SER A 118 -6.76 -10.75 -0.02
CA SER A 118 -5.72 -11.25 -0.95
C SER A 118 -4.62 -12.05 -0.24
N GLU A 119 -4.43 -11.85 1.07
CA GLU A 119 -3.32 -12.45 1.83
C GLU A 119 -3.54 -13.93 2.18
N ALA A 120 -4.79 -14.42 2.15
CA ALA A 120 -5.12 -15.81 2.48
C ALA A 120 -4.79 -16.84 1.38
N GLN A 121 -4.44 -16.41 0.16
CA GLN A 121 -4.19 -17.33 -0.97
C GLN A 121 -2.70 -17.56 -1.27
N SER A 122 -1.77 -16.84 -0.63
CA SER A 122 -0.34 -16.99 -0.90
C SER A 122 0.39 -18.00 0.02
N LEU A 123 -0.28 -18.55 1.05
CA LEU A 123 0.34 -19.45 2.02
C LEU A 123 0.06 -20.94 1.80
N THR A 124 -0.59 -21.33 0.69
CA THR A 124 -0.61 -22.75 0.33
C THR A 124 0.62 -23.07 -0.52
N PRO A 125 1.58 -23.88 -0.03
CA PRO A 125 2.46 -24.56 -0.96
C PRO A 125 1.54 -25.38 -1.87
N LYS A 126 1.54 -25.08 -3.17
CA LYS A 126 0.96 -25.95 -4.19
C LYS A 126 1.76 -27.25 -4.15
N VAL A 127 1.35 -28.18 -3.29
CA VAL A 127 1.83 -29.57 -3.31
C VAL A 127 1.45 -30.11 -4.68
N ALA A 128 2.45 -30.32 -5.53
CA ALA A 128 2.25 -31.01 -6.79
C ALA A 128 1.72 -32.42 -6.48
N PRO A 129 0.60 -32.86 -7.06
CA PRO A 129 0.19 -34.24 -6.95
C PRO A 129 1.07 -35.06 -7.88
N GLY A 130 1.92 -35.92 -7.34
CA GLY A 130 2.63 -36.87 -8.20
C GLY A 130 3.94 -37.42 -7.65
N PHE A 131 3.90 -38.11 -6.53
CA PHE A 131 4.72 -39.32 -6.37
C PHE A 131 3.81 -40.37 -5.75
N GLY A 132 3.42 -41.36 -6.56
CA GLY A 132 2.71 -42.54 -6.07
C GLY A 132 3.55 -43.28 -5.03
N PRO A 133 2.93 -44.17 -4.22
CA PRO A 133 3.68 -45.00 -3.29
C PRO A 133 4.69 -45.85 -4.07
N VAL A 134 5.97 -45.73 -3.71
CA VAL A 134 7.00 -46.66 -4.16
C VAL A 134 6.70 -48.02 -3.54
N GLU A 135 6.36 -49.00 -4.38
CA GLU A 135 6.21 -50.39 -3.98
C GLU A 135 7.52 -50.90 -3.35
N PRO A 136 7.47 -51.59 -2.20
CA PRO A 136 8.66 -52.21 -1.64
C PRO A 136 9.08 -53.40 -2.50
N MET A 137 10.30 -53.35 -3.02
CA MET A 137 10.97 -54.48 -3.64
C MET A 137 11.12 -55.60 -2.60
N VAL A 138 10.56 -56.76 -2.90
CA VAL A 138 10.74 -57.99 -2.13
C VAL A 138 12.13 -58.53 -2.47
N GLU A 139 13.05 -58.50 -1.52
CA GLU A 139 14.29 -59.27 -1.62
C GLU A 139 13.96 -60.75 -1.35
N GLU A 140 13.90 -61.54 -2.42
CA GLU A 140 14.12 -62.99 -2.33
C GLU A 140 15.61 -63.21 -2.01
N GLU A 141 15.91 -63.75 -0.83
CA GLU A 141 17.13 -64.53 -0.63
C GLU A 141 16.78 -65.96 -0.21
N LEU A 142 17.57 -66.87 -0.77
CA LEU A 142 17.49 -68.33 -0.82
C LEU A 142 17.72 -69.02 0.53
#